data_AF-A0A2J6J8V8-F1
#
_entry.id   AF-A0A2J6J8V8-F1
#
_cell.length_a   1.000
_cell.length_b   1.000
_cell.length_c   1.000
_cell.angle_alpha   90.00
_cell.angle_beta   90.00
_cell.angle_gamma   90.00
#
_symmetry.space_group_name_H-M   'P 1'
#
loop_
_entity.id
_entity.type
_entity.pdbx_description
1 polymer ?
#
loop_
_entity_poly.entity_id
_entity_poly.type
_entity_poly.pdbx_seq_one_letter_code
_entity_poly.pdbx_strand_id
1 'polypeptide(L)'
;MSSKEIFEVAVAIIGSIGGSAIIISGLSAWLGKVWANRLMQSDIAKHNSSLAEIKSDLKKLETEHEIKFSKIYVKQAEVISELYSKLYEVSSCRQRIVLELQCREIKEEVDRRINKREVWEHIYGIHTLTDEEVALIDNLQNELKDLYSFYGKNRLYLSTTCCDLMDRITALSSFISGNYSNVAIKDNNGDSMVHPDVKKVWNQSIETIPMLLPALENEFRNIIGFNKA
;
A
#
# COMPACT_ATOMS: atom_id res chain seq x y z
N MET A 1 109.46 -3.24 -7.48
CA MET A 1 108.14 -2.77 -7.98
C MET A 1 108.17 -1.27 -8.05
N SER A 2 107.92 -0.73 -9.24
CA SER A 2 107.85 0.73 -9.44
C SER A 2 106.55 1.24 -8.81
N SER A 3 106.61 2.40 -8.15
CA SER A 3 105.43 3.05 -7.54
C SER A 3 104.31 3.35 -8.56
N LYS A 4 104.64 3.39 -9.86
CA LYS A 4 103.66 3.52 -10.95
C LYS A 4 102.83 2.26 -11.18
N GLU A 5 103.42 1.07 -11.07
CA GLU A 5 102.73 -0.21 -11.32
C GLU A 5 101.70 -0.52 -10.21
N ILE A 6 102.02 -0.15 -8.96
CA ILE A 6 101.11 -0.30 -7.82
C ILE A 6 99.88 0.60 -7.97
N PHE A 7 100.09 1.84 -8.45
CA PHE A 7 99.00 2.78 -8.68
C PHE A 7 98.09 2.33 -9.82
N GLU A 8 98.65 1.78 -10.90
CA GLU A 8 97.91 1.30 -12.05
C GLU A 8 97.04 0.07 -11.72
N VAL A 9 97.58 -0.86 -10.93
CA VAL A 9 96.81 -2.02 -10.42
C VAL A 9 95.73 -1.58 -9.43
N ALA A 10 96.01 -0.63 -8.53
CA ALA A 10 95.00 -0.10 -7.61
C ALA A 10 93.86 0.63 -8.33
N VAL A 11 94.18 1.44 -9.35
CA VAL A 11 93.18 2.12 -10.20
C VAL A 11 92.39 1.13 -11.03
N ALA A 12 92.99 0.05 -11.53
CA ALA A 12 92.27 -1.00 -12.26
C ALA A 12 91.32 -1.82 -11.35
N ILE A 13 91.73 -2.11 -10.11
CA ILE A 13 90.90 -2.80 -9.12
C ILE A 13 89.73 -1.91 -8.68
N ILE A 14 90.00 -0.65 -8.31
CA ILE A 14 88.97 0.32 -7.91
C ILE A 14 88.06 0.67 -9.10
N GLY A 15 88.60 0.78 -10.31
CA GLY A 15 87.85 1.02 -11.54
C GLY A 15 86.93 -0.13 -11.92
N SER A 16 87.36 -1.39 -11.76
CA SER A 16 86.50 -2.55 -12.03
C SER A 16 85.40 -2.75 -10.98
N ILE A 17 85.70 -2.50 -9.70
CA ILE A 17 84.71 -2.56 -8.60
C ILE A 17 83.73 -1.38 -8.71
N GLY A 18 84.22 -0.16 -8.91
CA GLY A 18 83.41 1.05 -9.07
C GLY A 18 82.53 1.02 -10.34
N GLY A 19 83.03 0.48 -11.45
CA GLY A 19 82.26 0.31 -12.67
C GLY A 19 81.10 -0.67 -12.52
N SER A 20 81.31 -1.79 -11.81
CA SER A 20 80.24 -2.76 -11.53
C SER A 20 79.12 -2.19 -10.64
N ALA A 21 79.46 -1.34 -9.66
CA ALA A 21 78.48 -0.70 -8.79
C ALA A 21 77.55 0.26 -9.56
N ILE A 22 78.06 0.97 -10.56
CA ILE A 22 77.26 1.86 -11.42
C ILE A 22 76.27 1.05 -12.27
N ILE A 23 76.71 -0.07 -12.84
CA ILE A 23 75.86 -0.94 -13.66
C ILE A 23 74.75 -1.58 -12.80
N ILE A 24 75.09 -2.09 -11.63
CA ILE A 24 74.12 -2.69 -10.70
C ILE A 24 73.12 -1.63 -10.24
N SER A 25 73.59 -0.44 -9.83
CA SER A 25 72.70 0.64 -9.38
C SER A 25 71.76 1.12 -10.50
N GLY A 26 72.27 1.25 -11.73
CA GLY A 26 71.46 1.61 -12.89
C GLY A 26 70.41 0.57 -13.25
N LEU A 27 70.78 -0.72 -13.24
CA LEU A 27 69.85 -1.83 -13.48
C LEU A 27 68.80 -1.97 -12.37
N SER A 28 69.18 -1.81 -11.10
CA SER A 28 68.25 -1.83 -9.96
C SER A 28 67.27 -0.66 -10.01
N ALA A 29 67.71 0.55 -10.37
CA ALA A 29 66.84 1.70 -10.55
C ALA A 29 65.86 1.50 -11.73
N TRP A 30 66.33 0.92 -12.82
CA TRP A 30 65.49 0.60 -13.99
C TRP A 30 64.44 -0.48 -13.66
N LEU A 31 64.86 -1.59 -13.01
CA LEU A 31 63.93 -2.63 -12.55
C LEU A 31 62.88 -2.04 -11.59
N GLY A 32 63.31 -1.25 -10.60
CA GLY A 32 62.41 -0.60 -9.66
C GLY A 32 61.35 0.26 -10.36
N LYS A 33 61.76 1.03 -11.38
CA LYS A 33 60.83 1.84 -12.18
C LYS A 33 59.83 0.99 -12.98
N VAL A 34 60.27 -0.11 -13.58
CA VAL A 34 59.39 -1.01 -14.36
C VAL A 34 58.40 -1.75 -13.44
N TRP A 35 58.86 -2.25 -12.30
CA TRP A 35 58.02 -2.94 -11.33
C TRP A 35 57.04 -2.01 -10.64
N ALA A 36 57.47 -0.80 -10.25
CA ALA A 36 56.58 0.23 -9.71
C ALA A 36 55.48 0.60 -10.71
N ASN A 37 55.84 0.80 -12.00
CA ASN A 37 54.86 1.14 -13.02
C ASN A 37 53.88 -0.01 -13.30
N ARG A 38 54.35 -1.28 -13.31
CA ARG A 38 53.46 -2.45 -13.46
C ARG A 38 52.55 -2.66 -12.26
N LEU A 39 53.07 -2.53 -11.04
CA LEU A 39 52.28 -2.67 -9.82
C LEU A 39 51.18 -1.60 -9.78
N MET A 40 51.55 -0.35 -10.05
CA MET A 40 50.60 0.77 -10.11
C MET A 40 49.55 0.58 -11.21
N GLN A 41 49.94 0.12 -12.40
CA GLN A 41 48.98 -0.21 -13.46
C GLN A 41 48.04 -1.35 -13.06
N SER A 42 48.54 -2.38 -12.36
CA SER A 42 47.72 -3.48 -11.85
C SER A 42 46.71 -3.00 -10.80
N ASP A 43 47.13 -2.13 -9.88
CA ASP A 43 46.24 -1.61 -8.83
C ASP A 43 45.20 -0.64 -9.41
N ILE A 44 45.58 0.22 -10.35
CA ILE A 44 44.63 1.07 -11.11
C ILE A 44 43.63 0.20 -11.87
N ALA A 45 44.08 -0.87 -12.54
CA ALA A 45 43.20 -1.78 -13.27
C ALA A 45 42.22 -2.49 -12.33
N LYS A 46 42.68 -2.96 -11.16
CA LYS A 46 41.81 -3.56 -10.13
C LYS A 46 40.79 -2.56 -9.61
N HIS A 47 41.22 -1.35 -9.24
CA HIS A 47 40.31 -0.31 -8.75
C HIS A 47 39.28 0.09 -9.81
N ASN A 48 39.69 0.25 -11.07
CA ASN A 48 38.76 0.53 -12.17
C ASN A 48 37.77 -0.62 -12.40
N SER A 49 38.22 -1.88 -12.28
CA SER A 49 37.34 -3.05 -12.37
C SER A 49 36.33 -3.07 -11.22
N SER A 50 36.78 -2.86 -9.98
CA SER A 50 35.88 -2.81 -8.81
C SER A 50 34.91 -1.62 -8.89
N LEU A 51 35.34 -0.46 -9.40
CA LEU A 51 34.45 0.67 -9.64
C LEU A 51 33.40 0.36 -10.70
N ALA A 52 33.79 -0.31 -11.79
CA ALA A 52 32.86 -0.72 -12.83
C ALA A 52 31.84 -1.74 -12.30
N GLU A 53 32.28 -2.69 -11.48
CA GLU A 53 31.44 -3.69 -10.83
C GLU A 53 30.44 -3.04 -9.86
N ILE A 54 30.91 -2.22 -8.91
CA ILE A 54 30.03 -1.51 -7.96
C ILE A 54 29.03 -0.62 -8.69
N LYS A 55 29.46 0.11 -9.73
CA LYS A 55 28.57 0.97 -10.53
C LYS A 55 27.53 0.14 -11.30
N SER A 56 27.93 -1.02 -11.82
CA SER A 56 27.02 -1.96 -12.48
C SER A 56 25.98 -2.49 -11.50
N ASP A 57 26.40 -2.89 -10.31
CA ASP A 57 25.53 -3.42 -9.26
C ASP A 57 24.54 -2.36 -8.75
N LEU A 58 25.01 -1.12 -8.51
CA LEU A 58 24.13 -0.01 -8.15
C LEU A 58 23.09 0.26 -9.23
N LYS A 59 23.50 0.30 -10.50
CA LYS A 59 22.58 0.51 -11.61
C LYS A 59 21.57 -0.64 -11.74
N LYS A 60 22.01 -1.87 -11.51
CA LYS A 60 21.12 -3.04 -11.50
C LYS A 60 20.10 -2.94 -10.37
N LEU A 61 20.54 -2.65 -9.15
CA LEU A 61 19.66 -2.41 -8.00
C LEU A 61 18.67 -1.28 -8.27
N GLU A 62 19.13 -0.15 -8.81
CA GLU A 62 18.29 0.98 -9.19
C GLU A 62 17.20 0.55 -10.18
N THR A 63 17.58 -0.14 -11.27
CA THR A 63 16.60 -0.64 -12.25
C THR A 63 15.65 -1.68 -11.67
N GLU A 64 16.12 -2.59 -10.81
CA GLU A 64 15.28 -3.57 -10.13
C GLU A 64 14.28 -2.90 -9.20
N HIS A 65 14.73 -1.88 -8.45
CA HIS A 65 13.87 -1.06 -7.61
C HIS A 65 12.84 -0.32 -8.45
N GLU A 66 13.23 0.39 -9.51
CA GLU A 66 12.32 1.10 -10.41
C GLU A 66 11.26 0.17 -11.01
N ILE A 67 11.67 -1.00 -11.50
CA ILE A 67 10.76 -2.00 -12.08
C ILE A 67 9.83 -2.59 -11.03
N LYS A 68 10.34 -2.91 -9.84
CA LYS A 68 9.53 -3.50 -8.76
C LYS A 68 8.56 -2.49 -8.18
N PHE A 69 9.02 -1.26 -7.93
CA PHE A 69 8.17 -0.17 -7.47
C PHE A 69 7.10 0.15 -8.50
N SER A 70 7.44 0.32 -9.78
CA SER A 70 6.44 0.60 -10.82
C SER A 70 5.36 -0.48 -10.89
N LYS A 71 5.73 -1.77 -10.90
CA LYS A 71 4.75 -2.88 -10.91
C LYS A 71 3.86 -2.90 -9.68
N ILE A 72 4.41 -2.67 -8.49
CA ILE A 72 3.64 -2.66 -7.24
C ILE A 72 2.69 -1.46 -7.20
N TYR A 73 3.15 -0.26 -7.53
CA TYR A 73 2.32 0.94 -7.55
C TYR A 73 1.21 0.87 -8.60
N VAL A 74 1.52 0.33 -9.79
CA VAL A 74 0.48 0.06 -10.81
C VAL A 74 -0.56 -0.89 -10.25
N LYS A 75 -0.14 -1.98 -9.58
CA LYS A 75 -1.09 -2.92 -9.00
C LYS A 75 -1.92 -2.30 -7.87
N GLN A 76 -1.31 -1.47 -7.02
CA GLN A 76 -2.01 -0.74 -5.97
C GLN A 76 -3.05 0.22 -6.54
N ALA A 77 -2.72 0.96 -7.60
CA ALA A 77 -3.65 1.86 -8.27
C ALA A 77 -4.83 1.10 -8.89
N GLU A 78 -4.59 -0.04 -9.55
CA GLU A 78 -5.66 -0.91 -10.06
C GLU A 78 -6.59 -1.39 -8.93
N VAL A 79 -6.00 -1.92 -7.85
CA VAL A 79 -6.75 -2.43 -6.69
C VAL A 79 -7.58 -1.33 -6.05
N ILE A 80 -7.00 -0.14 -5.85
CA ILE A 80 -7.68 1.00 -5.25
C ILE A 80 -8.82 1.50 -6.15
N SER A 81 -8.59 1.58 -7.46
CA SER A 81 -9.62 2.00 -8.42
C SER A 81 -10.83 1.04 -8.38
N GLU A 82 -10.57 -0.26 -8.40
CA GLU A 82 -11.64 -1.28 -8.36
C GLU A 82 -12.34 -1.29 -6.99
N LEU A 83 -11.60 -1.16 -5.88
CA LEU A 83 -12.19 -1.03 -4.55
C LEU A 83 -13.10 0.20 -4.45
N TYR A 84 -12.63 1.34 -4.97
CA TYR A 84 -13.39 2.57 -4.93
C TYR A 84 -14.68 2.47 -5.74
N SER A 85 -14.62 1.82 -6.92
CA SER A 85 -15.81 1.53 -7.72
C SER A 85 -16.83 0.68 -6.95
N LYS A 86 -16.40 -0.42 -6.33
CA LYS A 86 -17.30 -1.28 -5.54
C LYS A 86 -17.86 -0.60 -4.30
N LEU A 87 -17.03 0.21 -3.64
CA LEU A 87 -17.44 1.02 -2.49
C LEU A 87 -18.51 2.06 -2.87
N TYR A 88 -18.40 2.62 -4.08
CA TYR A 88 -19.39 3.52 -4.63
C TYR A 88 -20.72 2.80 -4.89
N GLU A 89 -20.71 1.59 -5.46
CA GLU A 89 -21.95 0.80 -5.67
C GLU A 89 -22.65 0.48 -4.35
N VAL A 90 -21.91 0.02 -3.34
CA VAL A 90 -22.43 -0.20 -1.98
C VAL A 90 -23.00 1.10 -1.40
N SER A 91 -22.29 2.21 -1.56
CA SER A 91 -22.74 3.51 -1.03
C SER A 91 -24.01 4.01 -1.71
N SER A 92 -24.12 3.82 -3.02
CA SER A 92 -25.29 4.18 -3.82
C SER A 92 -26.51 3.33 -3.41
N CYS A 93 -26.33 2.01 -3.28
CA CYS A 93 -27.39 1.11 -2.82
C CYS A 93 -27.85 1.46 -1.40
N ARG A 94 -26.91 1.72 -0.49
CA ARG A 94 -27.20 2.13 0.89
C ARG A 94 -28.00 3.44 0.91
N GLN A 95 -27.55 4.47 0.19
CA GLN A 95 -28.21 5.78 0.20
C GLN A 95 -29.65 5.69 -0.31
N ARG A 96 -29.90 4.87 -1.33
CA ARG A 96 -31.26 4.60 -1.83
C ARG A 96 -32.15 3.97 -0.76
N ILE A 97 -31.68 2.93 -0.06
CA ILE A 97 -32.43 2.31 1.04
C ILE A 97 -32.73 3.31 2.16
N VAL A 98 -31.73 4.12 2.55
CA VAL A 98 -31.89 5.14 3.60
C VAL A 98 -32.95 6.17 3.21
N LEU A 99 -32.94 6.64 1.95
CA LEU A 99 -33.91 7.61 1.46
C LEU A 99 -35.34 7.03 1.41
N GLU A 100 -35.50 5.84 0.85
CA GLU A 100 -36.82 5.17 0.79
C GLU A 100 -37.43 5.03 2.19
N LEU A 101 -36.59 4.69 3.16
CA LEU A 101 -37.01 4.57 4.55
C LEU A 101 -37.38 5.88 5.21
N GLN A 102 -36.57 6.91 5.02
CA GLN A 102 -36.87 8.24 5.56
C GLN A 102 -38.17 8.79 4.96
N CYS A 103 -38.39 8.61 3.66
CA CYS A 103 -39.62 8.99 2.98
C CYS A 103 -40.83 8.24 3.56
N ARG A 104 -40.68 6.94 3.82
CA ARG A 104 -41.71 6.13 4.46
C ARG A 104 -42.02 6.59 5.88
N GLU A 105 -41.01 6.77 6.74
CA GLU A 105 -41.19 7.26 8.12
C GLU A 105 -41.93 8.62 8.14
N ILE A 106 -41.59 9.52 7.20
CA ILE A 106 -42.25 10.82 7.07
C ILE A 106 -43.72 10.67 6.63
N LYS A 107 -43.98 9.84 5.61
CA LYS A 107 -45.35 9.60 5.13
C LYS A 107 -46.23 9.04 6.24
N GLU A 108 -45.72 8.08 6.99
CA GLU A 108 -46.42 7.48 8.13
C GLU A 108 -46.67 8.48 9.27
N GLU A 109 -45.72 9.37 9.57
CA GLU A 109 -45.91 10.45 10.56
C GLU A 109 -46.99 11.45 10.11
N VAL A 110 -47.03 11.80 8.83
CA VAL A 110 -48.04 12.70 8.27
C VAL A 110 -49.44 12.04 8.31
N ASP A 111 -49.54 10.78 7.90
CA ASP A 111 -50.80 10.03 7.93
C ASP A 111 -51.35 9.92 9.37
N ARG A 112 -50.47 9.69 10.36
CA ARG A 112 -50.84 9.69 11.78
C ARG A 112 -51.42 11.03 12.25
N ARG A 113 -50.82 12.15 11.83
CA ARG A 113 -51.29 13.50 12.20
C ARG A 113 -52.63 13.85 11.57
N ILE A 114 -52.87 13.40 10.34
CA ILE A 114 -54.07 13.75 9.57
C ILE A 114 -55.27 12.91 10.00
N ASN A 115 -55.10 11.60 10.22
CA ASN A 115 -56.25 10.67 10.21
C ASN A 115 -56.91 10.42 11.59
N LYS A 116 -56.34 10.87 12.73
CA LYS A 116 -56.84 10.57 14.10
C LYS A 116 -57.32 9.11 14.30
N ARG A 117 -56.81 8.15 13.53
CA ARG A 117 -57.25 6.75 13.58
C ARG A 117 -56.61 6.08 14.78
N GLU A 118 -57.39 5.22 15.44
CA GLU A 118 -56.90 4.39 16.54
C GLU A 118 -55.71 3.53 16.09
N VAL A 119 -54.83 3.32 17.07
CA VAL A 119 -53.41 2.97 16.99
C VAL A 119 -53.09 1.66 16.24
N TRP A 120 -54.08 0.87 15.87
CA TRP A 120 -53.91 -0.58 15.67
C TRP A 120 -54.01 -1.09 14.22
N GLU A 121 -54.28 -0.24 13.22
CA GLU A 121 -54.27 -0.70 11.81
C GLU A 121 -52.91 -0.61 11.12
N HIS A 122 -51.89 0.02 11.72
CA HIS A 122 -50.56 0.19 11.08
C HIS A 122 -49.39 -0.30 11.95
N ILE A 123 -49.59 -1.39 12.68
CA ILE A 123 -48.45 -2.19 13.18
C ILE A 123 -48.20 -3.32 12.18
N TYR A 124 -47.49 -3.02 11.10
CA TYR A 124 -46.70 -4.04 10.43
C TYR A 124 -45.33 -3.48 10.05
N GLY A 125 -44.48 -3.40 11.08
CA GLY A 125 -43.21 -4.09 10.95
C GLY A 125 -43.47 -5.60 10.95
N ILE A 126 -42.64 -6.35 10.24
CA ILE A 126 -42.38 -7.80 10.35
C ILE A 126 -42.85 -8.70 9.19
N HIS A 127 -43.76 -8.38 8.25
CA HIS A 127 -44.13 -9.42 7.22
C HIS A 127 -44.03 -9.09 5.72
N THR A 128 -43.97 -7.86 5.24
CA THR A 128 -43.61 -7.64 3.83
C THR A 128 -42.93 -6.30 3.68
N LEU A 129 -41.61 -6.34 3.59
CA LEU A 129 -40.92 -5.43 2.69
C LEU A 129 -41.68 -5.41 1.37
N THR A 130 -41.89 -4.25 0.78
CA THR A 130 -42.40 -4.22 -0.60
C THR A 130 -41.44 -5.01 -1.49
N ASP A 131 -41.92 -5.57 -2.59
CA ASP A 131 -41.05 -6.29 -3.53
C ASP A 131 -39.86 -5.41 -3.98
N GLU A 132 -40.10 -4.10 -4.06
CA GLU A 132 -39.08 -3.09 -4.31
C GLU A 132 -38.07 -2.97 -3.15
N GLU A 133 -38.51 -2.87 -1.90
CA GLU A 133 -37.63 -2.85 -0.73
C GLU A 133 -36.82 -4.15 -0.61
N VAL A 134 -37.42 -5.32 -0.87
CA VAL A 134 -36.71 -6.62 -0.92
C VAL A 134 -35.59 -6.56 -1.96
N ALA A 135 -35.92 -6.14 -3.18
CA ALA A 135 -34.95 -6.04 -4.26
C ALA A 135 -33.82 -5.04 -3.94
N LEU A 136 -34.11 -3.95 -3.23
CA LEU A 136 -33.10 -2.99 -2.79
C LEU A 136 -32.10 -3.60 -1.81
N ILE A 137 -32.58 -4.38 -0.83
CA ILE A 137 -31.71 -5.05 0.15
C ILE A 137 -30.89 -6.13 -0.52
N ASP A 138 -31.52 -6.97 -1.35
CA ASP A 138 -30.83 -8.05 -2.06
C ASP A 138 -29.71 -7.48 -2.92
N ASN A 139 -29.96 -6.34 -3.57
CA ASN A 139 -28.94 -5.61 -4.31
C ASN A 139 -27.79 -5.16 -3.40
N LEU A 140 -28.09 -4.50 -2.27
CA LEU A 140 -27.05 -4.11 -1.31
C LEU A 140 -26.24 -5.32 -0.79
N GLN A 141 -26.89 -6.45 -0.50
CA GLN A 141 -26.23 -7.67 -0.04
C GLN A 141 -25.29 -8.24 -1.12
N ASN A 142 -25.72 -8.22 -2.39
CA ASN A 142 -24.91 -8.67 -3.51
C ASN A 142 -23.68 -7.78 -3.70
N GLU A 143 -23.84 -6.45 -3.69
CA GLU A 143 -22.73 -5.51 -3.80
C GLU A 143 -21.76 -5.62 -2.62
N LEU A 144 -22.27 -5.82 -1.39
CA LEU A 144 -21.43 -6.06 -0.22
C LEU A 144 -20.62 -7.35 -0.33
N LYS A 145 -21.23 -8.41 -0.85
CA LYS A 145 -20.54 -9.69 -1.08
C LYS A 145 -19.41 -9.54 -2.10
N ASP A 146 -19.67 -8.81 -3.19
CA ASP A 146 -18.64 -8.55 -4.20
C ASP A 146 -17.50 -7.68 -3.66
N LEU A 147 -17.83 -6.59 -2.95
CA LEU A 147 -16.85 -5.76 -2.26
C LEU A 147 -16.00 -6.57 -1.29
N TYR A 148 -16.63 -7.38 -0.42
CA TYR A 148 -15.92 -8.19 0.58
C TYR A 148 -15.01 -9.24 -0.07
N SER A 149 -15.49 -9.90 -1.12
CA SER A 149 -14.71 -10.87 -1.91
C SER A 149 -13.47 -10.23 -2.54
N PHE A 150 -13.64 -9.06 -3.16
CA PHE A 150 -12.53 -8.35 -3.79
C PHE A 150 -11.54 -7.80 -2.75
N TYR A 151 -12.05 -7.14 -1.70
CA TYR A 151 -11.26 -6.62 -0.61
C TYR A 151 -10.44 -7.72 0.07
N GLY A 152 -11.07 -8.83 0.45
CA GLY A 152 -10.41 -9.96 1.10
C GLY A 152 -9.24 -10.51 0.30
N LYS A 153 -9.37 -10.61 -1.03
CA LYS A 153 -8.31 -11.09 -1.93
C LYS A 153 -7.15 -10.11 -2.10
N ASN A 154 -7.38 -8.82 -1.86
CA ASN A 154 -6.42 -7.75 -2.14
C ASN A 154 -5.89 -7.03 -0.90
N ARG A 155 -6.19 -7.53 0.32
CA ARG A 155 -5.73 -6.93 1.60
C ARG A 155 -4.21 -6.65 1.64
N LEU A 156 -3.40 -7.49 1.00
CA LEU A 156 -1.94 -7.35 0.96
C LEU A 156 -1.46 -6.03 0.34
N TYR A 157 -2.27 -5.41 -0.52
CA TYR A 157 -1.91 -4.17 -1.21
C TYR A 157 -2.27 -2.89 -0.44
N LEU A 158 -2.91 -3.03 0.73
CA LEU A 158 -3.48 -1.92 1.49
C LEU A 158 -2.70 -1.67 2.79
N SER A 159 -2.78 -0.43 3.30
CA SER A 159 -2.27 -0.10 4.64
C SER A 159 -3.14 -0.76 5.73
N THR A 160 -2.59 -0.90 6.93
CA THR A 160 -3.36 -1.37 8.10
C THR A 160 -4.53 -0.45 8.42
N THR A 161 -4.29 0.87 8.38
CA THR A 161 -5.33 1.89 8.58
C THR A 161 -6.44 1.78 7.54
N CYS A 162 -6.09 1.59 6.26
CA CYS A 162 -7.05 1.36 5.20
C CYS A 162 -7.88 0.10 5.46
N CYS A 163 -7.26 -0.99 5.91
CA CYS A 163 -7.97 -2.21 6.27
C CYS A 163 -8.95 -1.99 7.42
N ASP A 164 -8.54 -1.29 8.48
CA ASP A 164 -9.40 -1.02 9.63
C ASP A 164 -10.64 -0.19 9.25
N LEU A 165 -10.46 0.81 8.37
CA LEU A 165 -11.57 1.61 7.84
C LEU A 165 -12.51 0.78 6.96
N MET A 166 -11.96 -0.06 6.08
CA MET A 166 -12.74 -0.97 5.23
C MET A 166 -13.53 -1.98 6.06
N ASP A 167 -12.91 -2.61 7.05
CA ASP A 167 -13.55 -3.57 7.96
C ASP A 167 -14.71 -2.90 8.72
N ARG A 168 -14.54 -1.66 9.19
CA ARG A 168 -15.62 -0.90 9.84
C ARG A 168 -16.77 -0.55 8.89
N ILE A 169 -16.47 -0.06 7.70
CA ILE A 169 -17.50 0.35 6.72
C ILE A 169 -18.30 -0.88 6.26
N THR A 170 -17.63 -1.99 5.96
CA THR A 170 -18.28 -3.23 5.55
C THR A 170 -19.13 -3.81 6.67
N ALA A 171 -18.65 -3.82 7.92
CA ALA A 171 -19.43 -4.28 9.07
C ALA A 171 -20.71 -3.46 9.29
N LEU A 172 -20.62 -2.13 9.24
CA LEU A 172 -21.80 -1.25 9.38
C LEU A 172 -22.77 -1.43 8.21
N SER A 173 -22.27 -1.60 6.99
CA SER A 173 -23.11 -1.82 5.81
C SER A 173 -23.80 -3.20 5.84
N SER A 174 -23.11 -4.23 6.31
CA SER A 174 -23.70 -5.56 6.55
C SER A 174 -24.74 -5.53 7.68
N PHE A 175 -24.52 -4.72 8.72
CA PHE A 175 -25.52 -4.52 9.77
C PHE A 175 -26.80 -3.92 9.20
N ILE A 176 -26.68 -2.88 8.36
CA ILE A 176 -27.79 -2.26 7.64
C ILE A 176 -28.52 -3.31 6.79
N SER A 177 -27.82 -4.07 5.95
CA SER A 177 -28.49 -5.04 5.07
C SER A 177 -29.10 -6.25 5.80
N GLY A 178 -28.53 -6.66 6.94
CA GLY A 178 -28.92 -7.89 7.66
C GLY A 178 -29.99 -7.70 8.74
N ASN A 179 -30.08 -6.51 9.33
CA ASN A 179 -31.04 -6.23 10.40
C ASN A 179 -32.33 -5.60 9.89
N TYR A 180 -32.34 -5.15 8.64
CA TYR A 180 -33.52 -4.56 8.03
C TYR A 180 -34.73 -5.49 8.03
N SER A 181 -34.52 -6.79 7.82
CA SER A 181 -35.58 -7.82 7.83
C SER A 181 -35.90 -8.37 9.23
N ASN A 182 -35.06 -8.11 10.25
CA ASN A 182 -35.02 -8.88 11.50
C ASN A 182 -35.26 -8.07 12.78
N VAL A 183 -35.78 -6.85 12.68
CA VAL A 183 -35.97 -5.95 13.83
C VAL A 183 -37.07 -6.38 14.81
N ALA A 184 -37.62 -7.56 14.62
CA ALA A 184 -38.90 -8.06 15.06
C ALA A 184 -38.96 -8.63 16.49
N ILE A 185 -39.31 -7.85 17.52
CA ILE A 185 -39.76 -8.39 18.83
C ILE A 185 -41.29 -8.34 18.90
N LYS A 186 -41.93 -9.32 19.54
CA LYS A 186 -43.34 -9.19 19.92
C LYS A 186 -43.47 -8.51 21.28
N ASP A 187 -44.30 -7.49 21.37
CA ASP A 187 -44.64 -6.81 22.61
C ASP A 187 -45.60 -7.66 23.47
N ASN A 188 -46.02 -7.11 24.60
CA ASN A 188 -46.94 -7.81 25.53
C ASN A 188 -48.33 -8.07 24.93
N ASN A 189 -48.69 -7.38 23.85
CA ASN A 189 -49.93 -7.56 23.11
C ASN A 189 -49.75 -8.51 21.90
N GLY A 190 -48.53 -9.01 21.68
CA GLY A 190 -48.17 -9.84 20.53
C GLY A 190 -47.78 -9.03 19.29
N ASP A 191 -47.70 -7.71 19.41
CA ASP A 191 -47.44 -6.78 18.34
C ASP A 191 -45.95 -6.65 18.03
N SER A 192 -45.69 -6.62 16.74
CA SER A 192 -44.41 -6.52 16.11
C SER A 192 -43.71 -5.16 16.35
N MET A 193 -42.68 -5.10 17.19
CA MET A 193 -41.90 -3.88 17.49
C MET A 193 -40.40 -4.02 17.25
N VAL A 194 -39.78 -2.90 16.86
CA VAL A 194 -38.34 -2.78 16.62
C VAL A 194 -37.57 -2.75 17.94
N HIS A 195 -36.58 -3.64 18.15
CA HIS A 195 -35.69 -3.51 19.31
C HIS A 195 -35.04 -2.12 19.31
N PRO A 196 -35.16 -1.32 20.39
CA PRO A 196 -34.61 0.04 20.44
C PRO A 196 -33.11 0.12 20.12
N ASP A 197 -32.33 -0.84 20.62
CA ASP A 197 -30.90 -0.94 20.30
C ASP A 197 -30.60 -1.17 18.81
N VAL A 198 -31.47 -1.88 18.07
CA VAL A 198 -31.26 -2.07 16.62
C VAL A 198 -31.52 -0.77 15.87
N LYS A 199 -32.60 -0.04 16.21
CA LYS A 199 -32.86 1.31 15.65
C LYS A 199 -31.71 2.27 15.97
N LYS A 200 -31.17 2.20 17.18
CA LYS A 200 -30.02 3.00 17.59
C LYS A 200 -28.78 2.69 16.75
N VAL A 201 -28.39 1.42 16.62
CA VAL A 201 -27.21 1.02 15.84
C VAL A 201 -27.41 1.32 14.35
N TRP A 202 -28.63 1.19 13.83
CA TRP A 202 -28.98 1.59 12.47
C TRP A 202 -28.71 3.08 12.22
N ASN A 203 -29.27 3.95 13.06
CA ASN A 203 -29.08 5.40 12.96
C ASN A 203 -27.59 5.77 13.08
N GLN A 204 -26.89 5.16 14.04
CA GLN A 204 -25.45 5.32 14.19
C GLN A 204 -24.68 4.89 12.94
N SER A 205 -25.10 3.80 12.27
CA SER A 205 -24.46 3.32 11.04
C SER A 205 -24.64 4.30 9.89
N ILE A 206 -25.85 4.88 9.75
CA ILE A 206 -26.14 5.92 8.74
C ILE A 206 -25.28 7.15 8.94
N GLU A 207 -25.06 7.58 10.19
CA GLU A 207 -24.25 8.75 10.51
C GLU A 207 -22.74 8.48 10.41
N THR A 208 -22.29 7.30 10.82
CA THR A 208 -20.87 6.97 10.96
C THR A 208 -20.22 6.69 9.61
N ILE A 209 -20.88 5.96 8.70
CA ILE A 209 -20.25 5.56 7.42
C ILE A 209 -19.81 6.80 6.61
N PRO A 210 -20.62 7.86 6.42
CA PRO A 210 -20.19 9.09 5.75
C PRO A 210 -18.99 9.77 6.39
N MET A 211 -18.79 9.64 7.71
CA MET A 211 -17.63 10.21 8.40
C MET A 211 -16.35 9.40 8.16
N LEU A 212 -16.46 8.09 7.89
CA LEU A 212 -15.32 7.22 7.63
C LEU A 212 -14.83 7.30 6.18
N LEU A 213 -15.72 7.61 5.23
CA LEU A 213 -15.40 7.65 3.79
C LEU A 213 -14.26 8.64 3.45
N PRO A 214 -14.24 9.90 3.94
CA PRO A 214 -13.15 10.84 3.66
C PRO A 214 -11.80 10.35 4.20
N ALA A 215 -11.79 9.68 5.36
CA ALA A 215 -10.59 9.12 5.93
C ALA A 215 -10.03 7.98 5.06
N LEU A 216 -10.93 7.12 4.55
CA LEU A 216 -10.56 6.04 3.64
C LEU A 216 -10.05 6.56 2.29
N GLU A 217 -10.70 7.58 1.73
CA GLU A 217 -10.25 8.26 0.52
C GLU A 217 -8.85 8.85 0.68
N ASN A 218 -8.57 9.45 1.84
CA ASN A 218 -7.25 9.98 2.13
C ASN A 218 -6.19 8.86 2.19
N GLU A 219 -6.53 7.72 2.79
CA GLU A 219 -5.64 6.55 2.78
C GLU A 219 -5.38 6.02 1.35
N PHE A 220 -6.41 5.96 0.51
CA PHE A 220 -6.23 5.61 -0.90
C PHE A 220 -5.29 6.57 -1.62
N ARG A 221 -5.47 7.89 -1.44
CA ARG A 221 -4.58 8.93 -2.00
C ARG A 221 -3.14 8.81 -1.49
N ASN A 222 -2.96 8.46 -0.22
CA ASN A 222 -1.65 8.24 0.37
C ASN A 222 -0.94 7.02 -0.24
N ILE A 223 -1.65 5.91 -0.45
CA ILE A 223 -1.09 4.68 -1.02
C ILE A 223 -0.64 4.91 -2.48
N ILE A 224 -1.43 5.61 -3.29
CA ILE A 224 -1.07 5.92 -4.68
C ILE A 224 -0.06 7.09 -4.81
N GLY A 225 0.34 7.71 -3.69
CA GLY A 225 1.36 8.75 -3.66
C GLY A 225 0.87 10.16 -4.04
N PHE A 226 -0.44 10.42 -4.05
CA PHE A 226 -1.00 11.72 -4.43
C PHE A 226 -0.69 12.84 -3.41
N ASN A 227 -0.55 12.48 -2.12
CA ASN A 227 -0.30 13.42 -1.02
C ASN A 227 1.18 13.49 -0.59
N LYS A 228 2.10 12.83 -1.29
CA LYS A 228 3.55 12.93 -1.04
C LYS A 228 4.11 14.09 -1.87
N ALA A 229 3.93 15.32 -1.38
CA ALA A 229 4.62 16.52 -1.83
C ALA A 229 5.22 17.25 -0.63
#